data_AF-A0A2X1PM95-F1
#
_entry.id   AF-A0A2X1PM95-F1
#
_cell.length_a   1.000
_cell.length_b   1.000
_cell.length_c   1.000
_cell.angle_alpha   90.00
_cell.angle_beta   90.00
_cell.angle_gamma   90.00
#
_symmetry.space_group_name_H-M   'P 1'
#
loop_
_entity.id
_entity.type
_entity.pdbx_description
1 polymer ?
#
loop_
_entity_poly.entity_id
_entity_poly.type
_entity_poly.pdbx_seq_one_letter_code
_entity_poly.pdbx_strand_id
1 'polypeptide(L)'
;MPTLEKTFELKQRGSTVRQEIIAGLTTFLAMVYSVIVVPNMLGAAGFPAESVFIATCLVAGLGSILIGLWANAPMAIGCAISLTAFTAFSLVIGQKVAIPVALGAVFLMGVVFTLISTTGIRAWILRNLPSSIAHGAGIGIGLFLLLIAANGVGLVVSNQAGLPVKLGDFTSFPVMMSLIGLALIIGLEKMKIKGGILWVIIAITIVGLIFDPTVKFGGEIFKMPTLWVKILSSYN
;
A
#
# COMPACT_ATOMS: atom_id res chain seq x y z
N MET A 1 12.87 -34.07 -8.77
CA MET A 1 12.37 -32.67 -8.77
C MET A 1 12.62 -31.99 -10.14
N PRO A 2 11.96 -32.40 -11.24
CA PRO A 2 12.19 -31.81 -12.58
C PRO A 2 11.13 -30.76 -13.00
N THR A 3 10.07 -30.56 -12.21
CA THR A 3 8.91 -29.76 -12.61
C THR A 3 9.14 -28.25 -12.50
N LEU A 4 9.84 -27.78 -11.47
CA LEU A 4 10.12 -26.35 -11.25
C LEU A 4 11.13 -25.79 -12.25
N GLU A 5 12.15 -26.58 -12.64
CA GLU A 5 13.13 -26.19 -13.67
C GLU A 5 12.46 -26.09 -15.07
N LYS A 6 11.46 -26.94 -15.35
CA LYS A 6 10.70 -26.92 -16.61
C LYS A 6 9.70 -25.77 -16.72
N THR A 7 9.08 -25.35 -15.60
CA THR A 7 8.08 -24.27 -15.62
C THR A 7 8.69 -22.89 -15.45
N PHE A 8 9.75 -22.72 -14.65
CA PHE A 8 10.33 -21.41 -14.33
C PHE A 8 11.71 -21.15 -14.93
N GLU A 9 12.31 -22.15 -15.60
CA GLU A 9 13.62 -22.04 -16.27
C GLU A 9 14.72 -21.44 -15.37
N LEU A 10 14.71 -21.80 -14.08
CA LEU A 10 15.50 -21.17 -13.01
C LEU A 10 17.01 -21.08 -13.34
N LYS A 11 17.57 -22.13 -13.96
CA LYS A 11 18.98 -22.15 -14.40
C LYS A 11 19.27 -21.23 -15.58
N GLN A 12 18.36 -21.08 -16.55
CA GLN A 12 18.53 -20.13 -17.66
C GLN A 12 18.42 -18.68 -17.17
N ARG A 13 17.64 -18.45 -16.10
CA ARG A 13 17.54 -17.14 -15.42
C ARG A 13 18.67 -16.88 -14.42
N GLY A 14 19.65 -17.79 -14.31
CA GLY A 14 20.82 -17.63 -13.42
C GLY A 14 20.49 -17.61 -11.93
N SER A 15 19.34 -18.17 -11.51
CA SER A 15 18.86 -18.13 -10.13
C SER A 15 18.82 -19.51 -9.49
N THR A 16 18.85 -19.55 -8.15
CA THR A 16 18.72 -20.78 -7.36
C THR A 16 17.42 -20.77 -6.58
N VAL A 17 16.87 -21.93 -6.25
CA VAL A 17 15.63 -22.04 -5.44
C VAL A 17 15.75 -21.24 -4.12
N ARG A 18 16.93 -21.26 -3.49
CA ARG A 18 17.21 -20.48 -2.29
C ARG A 18 17.13 -18.97 -2.54
N GLN A 19 17.67 -18.50 -3.67
CA GLN A 19 17.65 -17.09 -4.05
C GLN A 19 16.23 -16.62 -4.39
N GLU A 20 15.43 -17.44 -5.08
CA GLU A 20 14.01 -17.16 -5.36
C GLU A 20 13.18 -17.07 -4.08
N ILE A 21 13.38 -17.99 -3.12
CA ILE A 21 12.66 -17.94 -1.84
C ILE A 21 13.01 -16.67 -1.07
N ILE A 22 14.29 -16.30 -1.00
CA ILE A 22 14.74 -15.08 -0.31
C ILE A 22 14.20 -13.84 -1.05
N ALA A 23 14.27 -13.80 -2.37
CA ALA A 23 13.75 -12.70 -3.17
C ALA A 23 12.24 -12.53 -3.00
N GLY A 24 11.48 -13.64 -3.05
CA GLY A 24 10.05 -13.66 -2.79
C GLY A 24 9.71 -13.16 -1.39
N LEU A 25 10.41 -13.64 -0.36
CA LEU A 25 10.22 -13.19 1.02
C LEU A 25 10.52 -11.69 1.19
N THR A 26 11.60 -11.20 0.59
CA THR A 26 11.93 -9.77 0.64
C THR A 26 10.89 -8.90 -0.08
N THR A 27 10.35 -9.37 -1.20
CA THR A 27 9.31 -8.67 -1.96
C THR A 27 7.99 -8.68 -1.21
N PHE A 28 7.64 -9.79 -0.57
CA PHE A 28 6.48 -9.91 0.30
C PHE A 28 6.57 -8.90 1.45
N LEU A 29 7.66 -8.94 2.23
CA LEU A 29 7.86 -8.00 3.34
C LEU A 29 7.80 -6.53 2.89
N ALA A 30 8.32 -6.21 1.71
CA ALA A 30 8.28 -4.86 1.17
C ALA A 30 6.88 -4.37 0.79
N MET A 31 5.92 -5.26 0.49
CA MET A 31 4.54 -4.87 0.17
C MET A 31 3.57 -5.03 1.33
N VAL A 32 3.91 -5.82 2.36
CA VAL A 32 3.02 -6.08 3.51
C VAL A 32 2.57 -4.80 4.20
N TYR A 33 3.34 -3.71 4.16
CA TYR A 33 2.89 -2.42 4.72
C TYR A 33 1.55 -1.95 4.12
N SER A 34 1.29 -2.25 2.84
CA SER A 34 0.03 -1.87 2.16
C SER A 34 -1.21 -2.53 2.78
N VAL A 35 -1.05 -3.72 3.37
CA VAL A 35 -2.10 -4.46 4.06
C VAL A 35 -2.57 -3.73 5.33
N ILE A 36 -1.72 -2.89 5.91
CA ILE A 36 -2.07 -2.07 7.08
C ILE A 36 -2.53 -0.67 6.63
N VAL A 37 -1.83 -0.07 5.67
CA VAL A 37 -2.10 1.31 5.24
C VAL A 37 -3.46 1.43 4.54
N VAL A 38 -3.79 0.52 3.62
CA VAL A 38 -5.02 0.62 2.82
C VAL A 38 -6.30 0.54 3.68
N PRO A 39 -6.46 -0.43 4.60
CA PRO A 39 -7.61 -0.47 5.48
C PRO A 39 -7.71 0.71 6.44
N ASN A 40 -6.58 1.26 6.90
CA ASN A 40 -6.59 2.46 7.74
C ASN A 40 -7.11 3.68 6.97
N MET A 41 -6.70 3.87 5.72
CA MET A 41 -7.14 5.00 4.89
C MET A 41 -8.62 4.90 4.51
N LEU A 42 -9.06 3.73 4.04
CA LEU A 42 -10.46 3.50 3.68
C LEU A 42 -11.36 3.47 4.93
N GLY A 43 -10.86 2.92 6.04
CA GLY A 43 -11.56 2.93 7.33
C GLY A 43 -11.87 4.34 7.82
N ALA A 44 -10.94 5.28 7.67
CA ALA A 44 -11.16 6.69 8.01
C ALA A 44 -12.27 7.35 7.17
N ALA A 45 -12.54 6.85 5.96
CA ALA A 45 -13.63 7.29 5.10
C ALA A 45 -14.96 6.56 5.34
N GLY A 46 -15.02 5.64 6.32
CA GLY A 46 -16.23 4.90 6.68
C GLY A 46 -16.38 3.51 6.04
N PHE A 47 -15.35 3.01 5.37
CA PHE A 47 -15.37 1.63 4.86
C PHE A 47 -15.19 0.62 6.01
N PRO A 48 -15.78 -0.58 5.92
CA PRO A 48 -15.53 -1.64 6.89
C PRO A 48 -14.07 -2.13 6.79
N ALA A 49 -13.21 -1.67 7.70
CA ALA A 49 -11.77 -1.92 7.67
C ALA A 49 -11.40 -3.41 7.63
N GLU A 50 -12.13 -4.26 8.36
CA GLU A 50 -11.92 -5.71 8.35
C GLU A 50 -12.18 -6.34 6.98
N SER A 51 -13.27 -5.95 6.31
CA SER A 51 -13.61 -6.46 4.98
C SER A 51 -12.61 -5.96 3.93
N VAL A 52 -12.17 -4.70 4.03
CA VAL A 52 -11.15 -4.12 3.14
C VAL A 52 -9.80 -4.81 3.32
N PHE A 53 -9.41 -5.11 4.56
CA PHE A 53 -8.18 -5.86 4.86
C PHE A 53 -8.20 -7.23 4.18
N ILE A 54 -9.28 -8.00 4.37
CA ILE A 54 -9.41 -9.34 3.79
C ILE A 54 -9.43 -9.27 2.26
N ALA A 55 -10.18 -8.33 1.69
CA ALA A 55 -10.22 -8.12 0.24
C ALA A 55 -8.84 -7.78 -0.32
N THR A 56 -8.08 -6.91 0.35
CA THR A 56 -6.72 -6.51 -0.05
C THR A 56 -5.77 -7.70 -0.03
N CYS A 57 -5.77 -8.49 1.05
CA CYS A 57 -4.96 -9.70 1.17
C CYS A 57 -5.32 -10.74 0.11
N LEU A 58 -6.60 -10.96 -0.14
CA LEU A 58 -7.08 -11.97 -1.08
C LEU A 58 -6.75 -11.57 -2.53
N VAL A 59 -6.96 -10.31 -2.90
CA VAL A 59 -6.63 -9.80 -4.25
C VAL A 59 -5.11 -9.77 -4.48
N ALA A 60 -4.32 -9.30 -3.51
CA ALA A 60 -2.86 -9.26 -3.64
C ALA A 60 -2.27 -10.68 -3.69
N GLY A 61 -2.76 -11.59 -2.85
CA GLY A 61 -2.32 -12.98 -2.80
C GLY A 61 -2.70 -13.75 -4.07
N LEU A 62 -3.98 -13.81 -4.42
CA LEU A 62 -4.44 -14.52 -5.61
C LEU A 62 -3.90 -13.89 -6.89
N GLY A 63 -3.84 -12.56 -6.95
CA GLY A 63 -3.30 -11.84 -8.10
C GLY A 63 -1.81 -12.13 -8.32
N SER A 64 -1.01 -12.13 -7.25
CA SER A 64 0.41 -12.48 -7.35
C SER A 64 0.62 -13.95 -7.73
N ILE A 65 -0.21 -14.86 -7.21
CA ILE A 65 -0.18 -16.28 -7.58
C ILE A 65 -0.53 -16.48 -9.06
N LEU A 66 -1.59 -15.81 -9.54
CA LEU A 66 -2.02 -15.87 -10.95
C LEU A 66 -0.92 -15.35 -11.89
N ILE A 67 -0.28 -14.22 -11.58
CA ILE A 67 0.84 -13.73 -12.39
C ILE A 67 2.03 -14.67 -12.34
N GLY A 68 2.37 -15.19 -11.15
CA GLY A 68 3.48 -16.13 -11.00
C GLY A 68 3.28 -17.42 -11.78
N LEU A 69 2.09 -18.02 -11.73
CA LEU A 69 1.79 -19.31 -12.38
C LEU A 69 1.48 -19.17 -13.86
N TRP A 70 0.77 -18.10 -14.27
CA TRP A 70 0.21 -17.99 -15.62
C TRP A 70 1.06 -17.10 -16.54
N ALA A 71 1.68 -16.05 -16.01
CA ALA A 71 2.55 -15.16 -16.78
C ALA A 71 4.05 -15.49 -16.58
N ASN A 72 4.40 -16.37 -15.63
CA ASN A 72 5.78 -16.77 -15.32
C ASN A 72 6.75 -15.57 -15.18
N ALA A 73 6.21 -14.48 -14.64
CA ALA A 73 6.89 -13.21 -14.46
C ALA A 73 7.09 -12.96 -12.95
N PRO A 74 8.30 -12.52 -12.52
CA PRO A 74 8.59 -12.20 -11.12
C PRO A 74 7.98 -10.85 -10.74
N MET A 75 6.65 -10.77 -10.80
CA MET A 75 5.87 -9.58 -10.54
C MET A 75 4.87 -9.88 -9.44
N ALA A 76 4.85 -9.02 -8.44
CA ALA A 76 3.86 -9.09 -7.39
C ALA A 76 2.80 -8.00 -7.57
N ILE A 77 1.55 -8.35 -7.26
CA ILE A 77 0.43 -7.43 -7.34
C ILE A 77 0.17 -6.85 -5.96
N GLY A 78 0.14 -5.52 -5.88
CA GLY A 78 -0.28 -4.78 -4.71
C GLY A 78 -1.49 -3.89 -5.01
N CYS A 79 -2.12 -3.38 -3.94
CA CYS A 79 -3.15 -2.36 -4.06
C CYS A 79 -2.52 -1.00 -4.43
N ALA A 80 -3.17 -0.24 -5.30
CA ALA A 80 -2.74 1.11 -5.65
C ALA A 80 -3.07 2.11 -4.52
N ILE A 81 -2.05 2.47 -3.73
CA ILE A 81 -2.21 3.32 -2.53
C ILE A 81 -2.69 4.74 -2.89
N SER A 82 -2.19 5.33 -3.97
CA SER A 82 -2.58 6.68 -4.37
C SER A 82 -4.06 6.79 -4.77
N LEU A 83 -4.57 5.81 -5.51
CA LEU A 83 -5.99 5.76 -5.88
C LEU A 83 -6.89 5.49 -4.67
N THR A 84 -6.46 4.64 -3.74
CA THR A 84 -7.20 4.39 -2.51
C THR A 84 -7.25 5.63 -1.63
N ALA A 85 -6.14 6.36 -1.54
CA ALA A 85 -6.09 7.65 -0.84
C ALA A 85 -7.02 8.71 -1.46
N PHE A 86 -6.98 8.85 -2.79
CA PHE A 86 -7.87 9.75 -3.51
C PHE A 86 -9.34 9.38 -3.29
N THR A 87 -9.66 8.08 -3.35
CA THR A 87 -11.03 7.59 -3.13
C THR A 87 -11.52 7.91 -1.71
N ALA A 88 -10.68 7.65 -0.69
CA ALA A 88 -11.03 7.90 0.69
C ALA A 88 -11.15 9.40 1.01
N PHE A 89 -10.08 10.17 0.77
CA PHE A 89 -9.98 11.55 1.24
C PHE A 89 -10.62 12.56 0.28
N SER A 90 -10.43 12.41 -1.03
CA SER A 90 -10.93 13.38 -2.00
C SER A 90 -12.38 13.10 -2.40
N LEU A 91 -12.71 11.86 -2.76
CA LEU A 91 -14.07 11.51 -3.21
C LEU A 91 -15.05 11.34 -2.05
N VAL A 92 -14.78 10.43 -1.12
CA VAL A 92 -15.73 10.09 -0.06
C VAL A 92 -15.79 11.18 1.01
N ILE A 93 -14.66 11.58 1.58
CA ILE A 93 -14.64 12.63 2.61
C ILE A 93 -14.83 14.03 2.01
N GLY A 94 -14.08 14.36 0.96
CA GLY A 94 -14.09 15.70 0.36
C GLY A 94 -15.38 16.04 -0.39
N GLN A 95 -15.86 15.16 -1.26
CA GLN A 95 -17.06 15.38 -2.09
C GLN A 95 -18.33 14.74 -1.50
N LYS A 96 -18.24 14.06 -0.34
CA LYS A 96 -19.37 13.38 0.32
C LYS A 96 -20.07 12.35 -0.57
N VAL A 97 -19.33 11.73 -1.49
CA VAL A 97 -19.86 10.67 -2.36
C VAL A 97 -20.11 9.42 -1.54
N ALA A 98 -21.27 8.79 -1.72
CA ALA A 98 -21.60 7.55 -1.02
C ALA A 98 -20.63 6.42 -1.41
N ILE A 99 -20.22 5.62 -0.41
CA ILE A 99 -19.29 4.50 -0.57
C ILE A 99 -19.67 3.54 -1.73
N PRO A 100 -20.94 3.13 -1.90
CA PRO A 100 -21.33 2.25 -3.01
C PRO A 100 -21.09 2.88 -4.39
N VAL A 101 -21.30 4.20 -4.51
CA VAL A 101 -21.08 4.94 -5.77
C VAL A 101 -19.59 5.02 -6.08
N ALA A 102 -18.76 5.29 -5.06
CA ALA A 102 -17.30 5.29 -5.21
C ALA A 102 -16.77 3.92 -5.65
N LEU A 103 -17.25 2.83 -5.03
CA LEU A 103 -16.89 1.47 -5.44
C LEU A 103 -17.37 1.12 -6.86
N GLY A 104 -18.57 1.57 -7.24
CA GLY A 104 -19.08 1.41 -8.60
C GLY A 104 -18.22 2.12 -9.64
N ALA A 105 -17.76 3.33 -9.34
CA ALA A 105 -16.85 4.07 -10.21
C ALA A 105 -15.48 3.37 -10.36
N VAL A 106 -14.92 2.85 -9.26
CA VAL A 106 -13.66 2.08 -9.29
C VAL A 106 -13.82 0.78 -10.09
N PHE A 107 -14.95 0.09 -9.94
CA PHE A 107 -15.25 -1.11 -10.73
C PHE A 107 -15.35 -0.79 -12.22
N LEU A 108 -16.10 0.25 -12.60
CA LEU A 108 -16.24 0.68 -13.99
C LEU A 108 -14.88 1.09 -14.58
N MET A 109 -14.06 1.81 -13.80
CA MET A 109 -12.70 2.15 -14.20
C MET A 109 -11.86 0.89 -14.46
N GLY A 110 -11.98 -0.15 -13.64
CA GLY A 110 -11.32 -1.44 -13.85
C GLY A 110 -11.77 -2.16 -15.12
N VAL A 111 -13.07 -2.14 -15.44
CA VAL A 111 -13.61 -2.71 -16.68
C VAL A 111 -13.09 -1.95 -17.90
N VAL A 112 -13.17 -0.62 -17.88
CA VAL A 112 -12.67 0.24 -18.95
C VAL A 112 -11.16 0.05 -19.15
N PHE A 113 -10.39 0.00 -18.06
CA PHE A 113 -8.95 -0.22 -18.11
C PHE A 113 -8.61 -1.60 -18.69
N THR A 114 -9.36 -2.64 -18.35
CA THR A 114 -9.21 -3.98 -18.94
C THR A 114 -9.45 -3.95 -20.45
N LEU A 115 -10.53 -3.30 -20.90
CA LEU A 115 -10.83 -3.17 -22.34
C LEU A 115 -9.72 -2.42 -23.10
N ILE A 116 -9.21 -1.33 -22.53
CA ILE A 116 -8.10 -0.55 -23.10
C ILE A 116 -6.81 -1.39 -23.13
N SER A 117 -6.57 -2.22 -22.11
CA SER A 117 -5.40 -3.10 -22.05
C SER A 117 -5.46 -4.21 -23.11
N THR A 118 -6.64 -4.81 -23.34
CA THR A 118 -6.83 -5.87 -24.34
C THR A 118 -6.75 -5.36 -25.78
N THR A 119 -7.19 -4.12 -26.03
CA THR A 119 -7.15 -3.49 -27.36
C THR A 119 -5.77 -2.97 -27.77
N GLY A 120 -4.75 -3.08 -26.92
CA GLY A 120 -3.38 -2.66 -27.20
C GLY A 120 -3.14 -1.14 -27.12
N ILE A 121 -4.19 -0.35 -26.87
CA ILE A 121 -4.14 1.12 -26.74
C ILE A 121 -3.17 1.53 -25.62
N ARG A 122 -3.08 0.75 -24.54
CA ARG A 122 -2.12 0.99 -23.45
C ARG A 122 -0.68 1.16 -23.95
N ALA A 123 -0.22 0.29 -24.86
CA ALA A 123 1.15 0.34 -25.36
C ALA A 123 1.38 1.55 -26.28
N TRP A 124 0.34 1.94 -27.03
CA TRP A 124 0.35 3.14 -27.86
C TRP A 124 0.46 4.42 -27.00
N ILE A 125 -0.35 4.52 -25.94
CA ILE A 125 -0.28 5.66 -25.01
C ILE A 125 1.12 5.78 -24.39
N LEU A 126 1.70 4.68 -23.92
CA LEU A 126 3.02 4.69 -23.29
C LEU A 126 4.14 5.11 -24.25
N ARG A 127 4.04 4.79 -25.54
CA ARG A 127 5.01 5.24 -26.56
C ARG A 127 4.87 6.71 -26.91
N ASN A 128 3.65 7.23 -26.85
CA ASN A 128 3.35 8.62 -27.21
C ASN A 128 3.44 9.57 -26.00
N LEU A 129 3.60 9.06 -24.78
CA LEU A 129 3.71 9.86 -23.56
C LEU A 129 5.09 10.54 -23.49
N PRO A 130 5.17 11.88 -23.49
CA PRO A 130 6.43 12.58 -23.28
C PRO A 130 7.01 12.22 -21.92
N SER A 131 8.34 11.99 -21.87
CA SER A 131 9.03 11.66 -20.62
C SER A 131 8.79 12.69 -19.53
N SER A 132 8.65 13.97 -19.86
CA SER A 132 8.33 15.03 -18.89
C SER A 132 6.99 14.82 -18.17
N ILE A 133 5.95 14.34 -18.86
CA ILE A 133 4.65 14.05 -18.26
C ILE A 133 4.74 12.83 -17.35
N ALA A 134 5.48 11.79 -17.78
CA ALA A 134 5.69 10.59 -16.98
C ALA A 134 6.41 10.90 -15.65
N HIS A 135 7.49 11.69 -15.69
CA HIS A 135 8.21 12.10 -14.48
C HIS A 135 7.37 13.03 -13.60
N GLY A 136 6.67 14.00 -14.20
CA GLY A 136 5.79 14.91 -13.47
C GLY A 136 4.66 14.18 -12.74
N ALA A 137 4.04 13.18 -13.38
CA ALA A 137 3.02 12.35 -12.75
C ALA A 137 3.60 11.55 -11.56
N GLY A 138 4.79 10.98 -11.71
CA GLY A 138 5.48 10.29 -10.62
C GLY A 138 5.76 11.19 -9.41
N ILE A 139 6.29 12.40 -9.66
CA ILE A 139 6.55 13.40 -8.60
C ILE A 139 5.25 13.83 -7.93
N GLY A 140 4.19 14.08 -8.70
CA GLY A 140 2.88 14.48 -8.17
C GLY A 140 2.27 13.43 -7.26
N ILE A 141 2.31 12.15 -7.66
CA ILE A 141 1.83 11.03 -6.83
C ILE A 141 2.64 10.93 -5.54
N GLY A 142 3.97 11.08 -5.61
CA GLY A 142 4.84 11.07 -4.44
C GLY A 142 4.54 12.20 -3.46
N LEU A 143 4.43 13.43 -3.96
CA LEU A 143 4.07 14.59 -3.12
C LEU A 143 2.67 14.49 -2.52
N PHE A 144 1.72 13.92 -3.26
CA PHE A 144 0.37 13.66 -2.75
C PHE A 144 0.39 12.68 -1.59
N LEU A 145 1.10 11.55 -1.72
CA LEU A 145 1.26 10.58 -0.65
C LEU A 145 2.02 11.16 0.55
N LEU A 146 3.04 12.00 0.30
CA LEU A 146 3.76 12.71 1.34
C LEU A 146 2.82 13.62 2.15
N LEU A 147 1.94 14.37 1.48
CA LEU A 147 0.97 15.23 2.15
C LEU A 147 0.00 14.43 3.03
N ILE A 148 -0.47 13.28 2.55
CA ILE A 148 -1.36 12.41 3.32
C ILE A 148 -0.65 11.82 4.53
N ALA A 149 0.59 11.35 4.37
CA ALA A 149 1.41 10.87 5.47
C ALA A 149 1.70 11.97 6.51
N ALA A 150 2.05 13.17 6.04
CA ALA A 150 2.27 14.34 6.89
C ALA A 150 1.00 14.74 7.66
N ASN A 151 -0.17 14.63 7.05
CA ASN A 151 -1.44 14.85 7.74
C ASN A 151 -1.74 13.75 8.77
N GLY A 152 -1.51 12.48 8.43
CA GLY A 152 -1.72 11.35 9.34
C GLY A 152 -0.85 11.37 10.60
N VAL A 153 0.35 11.94 10.53
CA VAL A 153 1.25 12.10 11.68
C VAL A 153 1.01 13.43 12.43
N GLY A 154 0.18 14.33 11.89
CA GLY A 154 -0.07 15.64 12.47
C GLY A 154 1.00 16.70 12.18
N LEU A 155 1.91 16.45 11.24
CA LEU A 155 2.88 17.42 10.74
C LEU A 155 2.17 18.55 9.94
N VAL A 156 1.11 18.20 9.22
CA VAL A 156 0.24 19.12 8.48
C VAL A 156 -1.18 19.02 9.02
N VAL A 157 -1.69 20.12 9.57
CA VAL A 157 -3.06 20.19 10.14
C VAL A 157 -3.92 21.13 9.31
N SER A 158 -5.18 20.74 9.09
CA SER A 158 -6.17 21.56 8.40
C SER A 158 -6.48 22.83 9.20
N ASN A 159 -6.32 24.01 8.60
CA ASN A 159 -6.72 25.25 9.22
C ASN A 159 -8.17 25.57 8.84
N GLN A 160 -9.06 25.75 9.81
CA GLN A 160 -10.45 26.18 9.56
C GLN A 160 -10.55 27.63 9.04
N ALA A 161 -9.43 28.37 8.99
CA ALA A 161 -9.38 29.80 8.64
C ALA A 161 -8.89 30.13 7.20
N GLY A 162 -9.05 29.22 6.23
CA GLY A 162 -8.83 29.55 4.80
C GLY A 162 -7.40 29.45 4.27
N LEU A 163 -6.45 28.94 5.06
CA LEU A 163 -5.13 28.48 4.59
C LEU A 163 -5.15 26.95 4.44
N PRO A 164 -4.74 26.37 3.30
CA PRO A 164 -4.89 24.94 3.06
C PRO A 164 -4.03 24.04 3.98
N VAL A 165 -2.99 24.58 4.62
CA VAL A 165 -2.04 23.80 5.45
C VAL A 165 -1.50 24.66 6.61
N LYS A 166 -1.67 24.21 7.86
CA LYS A 166 -0.96 24.73 9.04
C LYS A 166 0.12 23.72 9.45
N LEU A 167 1.32 24.20 9.79
CA LEU A 167 2.32 23.33 10.42
C LEU A 167 1.84 22.94 11.82
N GLY A 168 1.82 21.63 12.07
CA GLY A 168 1.49 21.06 13.38
C GLY A 168 2.63 21.24 14.38
N ASP A 169 2.47 20.62 15.55
CA ASP A 169 3.46 20.71 16.61
C ASP A 169 4.66 19.79 16.30
N PHE A 170 5.79 20.39 15.95
CA PHE A 170 7.06 19.69 15.69
C PHE A 170 7.61 18.95 16.90
N THR A 171 7.22 19.36 18.11
CA THR A 171 7.68 18.72 19.35
C THR A 171 6.87 17.50 19.73
N SER A 172 5.78 17.21 18.99
CA SER A 172 4.99 16.01 19.21
C SER A 172 5.77 14.75 18.85
N PHE A 173 5.64 13.73 19.72
CA PHE A 173 6.31 12.44 19.57
C PHE A 173 6.10 11.78 18.18
N PRO A 174 4.90 11.79 17.58
CA PRO A 174 4.67 11.21 16.24
C PRO A 174 5.46 11.94 15.14
N VAL A 175 5.47 13.27 15.16
CA VAL A 175 6.15 14.09 14.13
C VAL A 175 7.65 13.87 14.17
N MET A 176 8.25 13.89 15.36
CA MET A 176 9.67 13.64 15.53
C MET A 176 10.07 12.22 15.07
N MET A 177 9.28 11.20 15.42
CA MET A 177 9.53 9.83 14.96
C MET A 177 9.41 9.67 13.44
N SER A 178 8.48 10.38 12.80
CA SER A 178 8.38 10.36 11.34
C SER A 178 9.56 11.03 10.64
N LEU A 179 10.08 12.14 11.17
CA LEU A 179 11.22 12.85 10.61
C LEU A 179 12.51 12.05 10.79
N ILE A 180 12.73 11.49 11.98
CA ILE A 180 13.87 10.60 12.25
C ILE A 180 13.77 9.35 11.38
N GLY A 181 12.58 8.75 11.27
CA GLY A 181 12.33 7.60 10.41
C GLY A 181 12.62 7.87 8.94
N LEU A 182 12.15 9.00 8.42
CA LEU A 182 12.42 9.43 7.06
C LEU A 182 13.92 9.64 6.82
N ALA A 183 14.61 10.31 7.75
CA ALA A 183 16.05 10.53 7.67
C ALA A 183 16.83 9.20 7.68
N LEU A 184 16.43 8.24 8.52
CA LEU A 184 17.02 6.91 8.57
C LEU A 184 16.77 6.13 7.28
N ILE A 185 15.55 6.17 6.72
CA ILE A 185 15.24 5.51 5.44
C ILE A 185 16.15 6.06 4.33
N ILE A 186 16.24 7.39 4.19
CA ILE A 186 17.09 8.04 3.19
C ILE A 186 18.57 7.67 3.39
N GLY A 187 19.03 7.64 4.65
CA GLY A 187 20.39 7.24 5.01
C GLY A 187 20.71 5.79 4.64
N LEU A 188 19.86 4.84 5.04
CA LEU A 188 20.04 3.41 4.74
C LEU A 188 19.90 3.12 3.23
N GLU A 189 19.02 3.84 2.54
CA GLU A 189 18.86 3.72 1.09
C GLU A 189 20.10 4.22 0.35
N LYS A 190 20.70 5.34 0.78
CA LYS A 190 21.97 5.83 0.24
C LYS A 190 23.13 4.86 0.49
N MET A 191 23.11 4.14 1.62
CA MET A 191 24.06 3.08 1.95
C MET A 191 23.80 1.76 1.20
N LYS A 192 22.75 1.69 0.36
CA LYS A 192 22.35 0.51 -0.43
C LYS A 192 22.17 -0.76 0.40
N ILE A 193 21.71 -0.63 1.65
CA ILE A 193 21.44 -1.77 2.53
C ILE A 193 20.14 -2.46 2.08
N LYS A 194 20.21 -3.75 1.77
CA LYS A 194 19.05 -4.55 1.38
C LYS A 194 18.05 -4.60 2.54
N GLY A 195 16.82 -4.13 2.30
CA GLY A 195 15.76 -4.12 3.31
C GLY A 195 15.84 -2.96 4.32
N GLY A 196 16.55 -1.87 4.02
CA GLY A 196 16.69 -0.73 4.92
C GLY A 196 15.37 -0.16 5.45
N ILE A 197 14.34 -0.09 4.59
CA ILE A 197 12.99 0.37 4.98
C ILE A 197 12.41 -0.50 6.11
N LEU A 198 12.55 -1.83 6.01
CA LEU A 198 12.03 -2.78 7.00
C LEU A 198 12.72 -2.60 8.36
N TRP A 199 14.04 -2.48 8.36
CA TRP A 199 14.82 -2.25 9.59
C TRP A 199 14.39 -0.97 10.29
N VAL A 200 14.11 0.09 9.53
CA VAL A 200 13.63 1.35 10.11
C VAL A 200 12.22 1.19 10.69
N ILE A 201 11.30 0.51 10.00
CA ILE A 201 9.96 0.22 10.54
C ILE A 201 10.06 -0.54 11.87
N ILE A 202 10.89 -1.59 11.95
CA ILE A 202 11.10 -2.37 13.17
C ILE A 202 11.69 -1.49 14.28
N ALA A 203 12.72 -0.70 13.98
CA ALA A 203 13.36 0.18 14.95
C ALA A 203 12.38 1.22 15.52
N ILE A 204 11.61 1.90 14.66
CA ILE A 204 10.60 2.87 15.10
C ILE A 204 9.49 2.19 15.89
N THR A 205 9.07 0.98 15.51
CA THR A 205 8.05 0.22 16.25
C THR A 205 8.52 -0.13 17.66
N ILE A 206 9.78 -0.56 17.82
CA ILE A 206 10.38 -0.84 19.14
C ILE A 206 10.44 0.43 19.98
N VAL A 207 10.90 1.53 19.40
CA VAL A 207 10.96 2.83 20.10
C VAL A 207 9.56 3.31 20.48
N GLY A 208 8.57 3.15 19.60
CA GLY A 208 7.17 3.45 19.87
C GLY A 208 6.60 2.62 21.02
N LEU A 209 6.88 1.32 21.08
CA LEU A 209 6.43 0.44 22.16
C LEU A 209 7.05 0.78 23.53
N ILE A 210 8.26 1.33 23.55
CA ILE A 210 8.97 1.69 24.79
C ILE A 210 8.54 3.07 25.31
N PHE A 211 8.34 4.03 24.40
CA PHE A 211 8.14 5.44 24.76
C PHE A 211 6.68 5.92 24.69
N ASP A 212 5.77 5.20 24.02
CA ASP A 212 4.38 5.63 23.86
C ASP A 212 3.41 4.89 24.82
N PRO A 213 2.81 5.58 25.81
CA PRO A 213 1.85 4.99 26.74
C PRO A 213 0.48 4.63 26.11
N THR A 214 0.22 5.03 24.86
CA THR A 214 -0.99 4.67 24.11
C THR A 214 -0.89 3.33 23.37
N VAL A 215 0.33 2.82 23.16
CA VAL A 215 0.57 1.51 22.52
C VAL A 215 0.55 0.41 23.58
N LYS A 216 -0.64 0.14 24.13
CA LYS A 216 -0.83 -1.03 25.00
C LYS A 216 -0.94 -2.28 24.15
N PHE A 217 -0.03 -3.23 24.36
CA PHE A 217 -0.13 -4.59 23.81
C PHE A 217 -1.39 -5.24 24.38
N GLY A 218 -2.48 -5.20 23.62
CA GLY A 218 -3.78 -5.71 24.02
C GLY A 218 -3.88 -7.23 23.94
N GLY A 219 -2.94 -7.98 24.53
CA GLY A 219 -3.04 -9.41 24.90
C GLY A 219 -3.39 -10.47 23.83
N GLU A 220 -3.89 -10.10 22.65
CA GLU A 220 -4.39 -11.02 21.64
C GLU A 220 -3.37 -11.11 20.50
N ILE A 221 -2.58 -12.17 20.54
CA ILE A 221 -1.56 -12.52 19.55
C ILE A 221 -2.20 -12.78 18.17
N PHE A 222 -3.51 -13.02 18.12
CA PHE A 222 -4.23 -13.39 16.91
C PHE A 222 -5.66 -12.80 16.88
N LYS A 223 -5.83 -11.65 16.22
CA LYS A 223 -7.18 -11.13 15.95
C LYS A 223 -7.72 -11.82 14.69
N MET A 224 -8.53 -12.87 14.90
CA MET A 224 -9.13 -13.64 13.82
C MET A 224 -10.13 -12.75 13.06
N PRO A 225 -10.08 -12.67 11.72
CA PRO A 225 -11.05 -11.87 10.96
C PRO A 225 -12.48 -12.40 11.19
N THR A 226 -13.33 -11.60 11.83
CA THR A 226 -14.70 -11.99 12.25
C THR A 226 -15.72 -12.06 11.11
N LEU A 227 -15.26 -12.16 9.87
CA LEU A 227 -16.11 -12.14 8.67
C LEU A 227 -17.08 -13.33 8.66
N TRP A 228 -16.65 -14.49 9.18
CA TRP A 228 -17.51 -15.68 9.32
C TRP A 228 -18.59 -15.53 10.41
N VAL A 229 -18.33 -14.78 11.49
CA VAL A 229 -19.28 -14.59 12.60
C VAL A 229 -20.38 -13.58 12.21
N LYS A 230 -20.03 -12.50 11.49
CA LYS A 230 -21.00 -11.50 11.03
C LYS A 230 -21.94 -12.01 9.93
N ILE A 231 -21.46 -12.88 9.03
CA ILE A 231 -22.30 -13.49 7.99
C ILE A 231 -23.33 -14.44 8.61
N LEU A 232 -22.94 -15.26 9.59
CA LEU A 232 -23.85 -16.18 10.28
C LEU A 232 -24.85 -15.45 11.19
N SER A 233 -24.47 -14.30 11.78
CA SER A 233 -25.37 -13.49 12.61
C SER A 233 -26.34 -12.60 11.81
N SER A 234 -26.12 -12.38 10.50
CA SER A 234 -27.07 -11.64 9.65
C SER A 234 -28.15 -12.54 9.02
N TYR A 235 -28.10 -13.86 9.29
CA TYR A 235 -29.04 -14.86 8.80
C TYR A 235 -29.98 -15.41 9.89
N ASN A 236 -29.99 -14.79 11.06
CA ASN A 236 -30.86 -15.09 12.20
C ASN A 236 -31.48 -13.78 12.72
#